data_AF-A0A4Q2X5B6-F1
#
_entry.id   AF-A0A4Q2X5B6-F1
#
_cell.length_a   1.000
_cell.length_b   1.000
_cell.length_c   1.000
_cell.angle_alpha   90.00
_cell.angle_beta   90.00
_cell.angle_gamma   90.00
#
_symmetry.space_group_name_H-M   'P 1'
#
loop_
_entity.id
_entity.type
_entity.pdbx_description
1 polymer ?
#
loop_
_entity_poly.entity_id
_entity_poly.type
_entity_poly.pdbx_seq_one_letter_code
_entity_poly.pdbx_strand_id
1 'polypeptide(L)'
;MKPKSSPFVRFGKRRSTTPGHSTFSTLSICVAAAGLATIATPSARAASQTWDGGLDGLGTTLQTAANWNSDATAPGSTETATFGDLNLTSGNLVLTYDTSFNGGTNGVSFNILGTHTGTIAIDPGANTTSLRFKDITLASGAGSLTFGNGDGSLTNMTFGSGTAGYTSNALTNNSAGTTIT
;
A
#
# COMPACT_ATOMS: atom_id res chain seq x y z
N MET A 1 -44.01 -51.95 -57.79
CA MET A 1 -43.40 -52.22 -59.13
C MET A 1 -42.65 -53.55 -59.07
N LYS A 2 -42.33 -54.18 -60.21
CA LYS A 2 -41.37 -55.30 -60.33
C LYS A 2 -39.92 -54.77 -60.28
N PRO A 3 -38.85 -55.59 -60.12
CA PRO A 3 -38.71 -56.92 -59.49
C PRO A 3 -37.73 -56.77 -58.27
N LYS A 4 -36.69 -57.58 -57.92
CA LYS A 4 -36.09 -58.84 -58.42
C LYS A 4 -35.28 -59.57 -57.31
N SER A 5 -34.94 -60.82 -57.61
CA SER A 5 -33.96 -61.76 -57.01
C SER A 5 -32.64 -61.24 -56.41
N SER A 6 -32.23 -61.84 -55.29
CA SER A 6 -30.82 -62.00 -54.87
C SER A 6 -29.99 -62.83 -55.87
N PRO A 7 -28.65 -62.66 -55.89
CA PRO A 7 -27.78 -63.81 -56.16
C PRO A 7 -26.44 -63.81 -55.38
N PHE A 8 -26.21 -64.92 -54.67
CA PHE A 8 -24.96 -65.73 -54.64
C PHE A 8 -23.56 -65.16 -54.25
N VAL A 9 -22.81 -66.05 -53.57
CA VAL A 9 -21.35 -66.31 -53.76
C VAL A 9 -20.37 -65.28 -53.14
N ARG A 10 -19.27 -65.66 -52.46
CA ARG A 10 -18.62 -66.99 -52.29
C ARG A 10 -17.99 -67.12 -50.88
N PHE A 11 -18.01 -68.31 -50.30
CA PHE A 11 -17.05 -68.65 -49.23
C PHE A 11 -15.65 -68.82 -49.83
N GLY A 12 -14.65 -68.14 -49.26
CA GLY A 12 -13.25 -68.20 -49.69
C GLY A 12 -12.30 -68.36 -48.51
N LYS A 13 -11.79 -69.58 -48.29
CA LYS A 13 -10.71 -69.83 -47.32
C LYS A 13 -9.45 -69.04 -47.69
N ARG A 14 -8.76 -68.51 -46.68
CA ARG A 14 -7.37 -68.93 -46.36
C ARG A 14 -7.03 -68.61 -44.90
N ARG A 15 -5.84 -69.05 -44.49
CA ARG A 15 -5.42 -69.33 -43.10
C ARG A 15 -3.96 -68.89 -42.97
N SER A 16 -3.52 -68.59 -41.73
CA SER A 16 -2.11 -68.33 -41.38
C SER A 16 -1.58 -66.95 -41.86
N THR A 17 -0.59 -66.32 -41.23
CA THR A 17 0.31 -66.78 -40.13
C THR A 17 0.56 -65.64 -39.11
N THR A 18 0.97 -66.02 -37.90
CA THR A 18 1.56 -65.17 -36.85
C THR A 18 3.00 -64.70 -37.19
N PRO A 19 3.67 -63.89 -36.35
CA PRO A 19 3.20 -62.68 -35.66
C PRO A 19 4.13 -61.46 -35.91
N GLY A 20 3.59 -60.24 -35.95
CA GLY A 20 4.38 -59.00 -36.03
C GLY A 20 4.32 -58.19 -34.73
N HIS A 21 5.45 -57.62 -34.31
CA HIS A 21 5.51 -56.78 -33.10
C HIS A 21 4.89 -55.40 -33.36
N SER A 22 3.61 -55.23 -33.05
CA SER A 22 2.98 -53.91 -33.02
C SER A 22 3.38 -53.15 -31.76
N THR A 23 4.10 -52.04 -31.94
CA THR A 23 4.45 -51.09 -30.88
C THR A 23 3.22 -50.61 -30.11
N PHE A 24 3.35 -50.48 -28.78
CA PHE A 24 2.39 -49.72 -27.99
C PHE A 24 2.45 -48.26 -28.41
N SER A 25 1.55 -47.83 -29.29
CA SER A 25 1.21 -46.42 -29.45
C SER A 25 0.45 -45.97 -28.21
N THR A 26 1.20 -45.66 -27.14
CA THR A 26 0.68 -44.94 -25.98
C THR A 26 0.11 -43.62 -26.49
N LEU A 27 -1.21 -43.47 -26.37
CA LEU A 27 -1.90 -42.27 -26.80
C LEU A 27 -1.45 -41.12 -25.89
N SER A 28 -0.45 -40.36 -26.33
CA SER A 28 0.11 -39.26 -25.55
C SER A 28 -0.89 -38.13 -25.49
N ILE A 29 -1.78 -38.19 -24.50
CA ILE A 29 -2.70 -37.09 -24.18
C ILE A 29 -1.84 -35.95 -23.66
N CYS A 30 -1.45 -35.05 -24.56
CA CYS A 30 -0.79 -33.80 -24.24
C CYS A 30 -1.78 -32.86 -23.54
N VAL A 31 -2.14 -33.19 -22.29
CA VAL A 31 -2.67 -32.23 -21.34
C VAL A 31 -1.56 -31.21 -21.12
N ALA A 32 -1.59 -30.15 -21.92
CA ALA A 32 -0.78 -28.97 -21.72
C ALA A 32 -1.26 -28.30 -20.43
N ALA A 33 -0.79 -28.82 -19.30
CA ALA A 33 -0.90 -28.20 -17.99
C ALA A 33 -0.04 -26.93 -18.02
N ALA A 34 -0.58 -25.90 -18.66
CA ALA A 34 -0.09 -24.53 -18.58
C ALA A 34 -0.28 -24.08 -17.14
N GLY A 35 0.67 -24.47 -16.29
CA GLY A 35 0.71 -24.12 -14.88
C GLY A 35 0.79 -22.61 -14.80
N LEU A 36 -0.36 -21.98 -14.55
CA LEU A 36 -0.47 -20.54 -14.37
C LEU A 36 0.16 -20.19 -13.03
N ALA A 37 1.49 -20.20 -13.00
CA ALA A 37 2.29 -19.71 -11.90
C ALA A 37 2.06 -18.21 -11.80
N THR A 38 0.97 -17.83 -11.14
CA THR A 38 0.75 -16.47 -10.65
C THR A 38 1.87 -16.19 -9.66
N ILE A 39 2.96 -15.61 -10.17
CA ILE A 39 4.06 -15.10 -9.36
C ILE A 39 3.44 -13.99 -8.51
N ALA A 40 3.03 -14.34 -7.29
CA ALA A 40 2.52 -13.42 -6.30
C ALA A 40 3.69 -12.56 -5.85
N THR A 41 4.02 -11.54 -6.64
CA THR A 41 4.99 -10.53 -6.26
C THR A 41 4.50 -9.92 -4.94
N PRO A 42 5.31 -9.96 -3.87
CA PRO A 42 4.91 -9.35 -2.62
C PRO A 42 4.74 -7.87 -2.88
N SER A 43 3.50 -7.38 -2.81
CA SER A 43 3.24 -5.95 -2.84
C SER A 43 3.85 -5.36 -1.59
N ALA A 44 4.98 -4.67 -1.77
CA ALA A 44 5.66 -3.93 -0.72
C ALA A 44 4.74 -2.80 -0.26
N ARG A 45 3.82 -3.12 0.65
CA ARG A 45 3.01 -2.14 1.35
C ARG A 45 3.98 -1.34 2.21
N ALA A 46 3.99 -0.02 2.02
CA ALA A 46 4.72 0.86 2.90
C ALA A 46 4.33 0.61 4.36
N ALA A 47 5.30 0.74 5.28
CA ALA A 47 4.99 0.66 6.69
C ALA A 47 4.05 1.81 7.07
N SER A 48 2.96 1.53 7.77
CA SER A 48 2.28 2.58 8.52
C SER A 48 2.87 2.58 9.92
N GLN A 49 3.31 3.75 10.35
CA GLN A 49 3.85 3.97 11.68
C GLN A 49 2.85 4.82 12.44
N THR A 50 2.43 4.34 13.61
CA THR A 50 1.58 5.08 14.52
C THR A 50 2.47 5.88 15.44
N TRP A 51 2.24 7.19 15.52
CA TRP A 51 2.87 8.02 16.54
C TRP A 51 2.21 7.73 17.88
N ASP A 52 3.00 7.35 18.87
CA ASP A 52 2.54 6.97 20.22
C ASP A 52 3.10 7.87 21.33
N GLY A 53 4.10 8.71 21.01
CA GLY A 53 4.77 9.59 21.97
C GLY A 53 5.76 8.86 22.88
N GLY A 54 6.12 7.62 22.56
CA GLY A 54 7.11 6.83 23.28
C GLY A 54 6.62 6.32 24.64
N LEU A 55 7.58 5.95 25.48
CA LEU A 55 7.39 5.24 26.75
C LEU A 55 6.30 5.84 27.66
N ASP A 56 6.22 7.17 27.74
CA ASP A 56 5.27 7.90 28.58
C ASP A 56 4.17 8.64 27.78
N GLY A 57 4.16 8.53 26.44
CA GLY A 57 3.24 9.29 25.56
C GLY A 57 3.56 10.79 25.44
N LEU A 58 4.67 11.26 26.01
CA LEU A 58 5.05 12.69 26.13
C LEU A 58 6.03 13.16 25.04
N GLY A 59 6.27 12.37 24.01
CA GLY A 59 7.08 12.74 22.84
C GLY A 59 6.60 14.05 22.20
N THR A 60 7.52 14.79 21.57
CA THR A 60 7.23 16.14 21.04
C THR A 60 7.93 16.41 19.70
N THR A 61 8.45 15.34 19.08
CA THR A 61 9.33 15.34 17.91
C THR A 61 8.90 14.26 16.90
N LEU A 62 9.04 14.52 15.60
CA LEU A 62 8.72 13.56 14.53
C LEU A 62 9.91 12.67 14.15
N GLN A 63 11.13 13.21 14.22
CA GLN A 63 12.38 12.51 13.87
C GLN A 63 12.80 11.43 14.88
N THR A 64 12.34 11.52 16.12
CA THR A 64 12.72 10.59 17.19
C THR A 64 12.07 9.23 16.98
N ALA A 65 12.89 8.21 16.69
CA ALA A 65 12.42 6.85 16.44
C ALA A 65 11.57 6.28 17.59
N ALA A 66 11.91 6.60 18.83
CA ALA A 66 11.21 6.19 20.05
C ALA A 66 9.93 7.01 20.37
N ASN A 67 9.33 7.68 19.37
CA ASN A 67 7.99 8.27 19.44
C ASN A 67 7.00 7.56 18.48
N TRP A 68 7.40 6.39 17.95
CA TRP A 68 6.66 5.61 16.97
C TRP A 68 6.59 4.14 17.41
N ASN A 69 5.51 3.46 17.03
CA ASN A 69 5.08 2.13 17.47
C ASN A 69 5.97 0.92 17.10
N SER A 70 7.28 1.14 16.96
CA SER A 70 8.32 0.11 16.84
C SER A 70 9.68 0.51 17.43
N ASP A 71 9.82 1.73 17.99
CA ASP A 71 11.06 2.38 18.45
C ASP A 71 12.20 2.48 17.41
N ALA A 72 11.97 2.03 16.16
CA ALA A 72 13.05 1.71 15.23
C ALA A 72 13.50 2.89 14.33
N THR A 73 12.55 3.54 13.66
CA THR A 73 12.81 4.66 12.72
C THR A 73 11.56 5.53 12.56
N ALA A 74 11.70 6.83 12.32
CA ALA A 74 10.57 7.66 11.89
C ALA A 74 10.09 7.31 10.45
N PRO A 75 8.81 7.53 10.09
CA PRO A 75 8.30 7.31 8.73
C PRO A 75 8.93 8.25 7.69
N GLY A 76 9.20 7.73 6.49
CA GLY A 76 9.88 8.45 5.41
C GLY A 76 9.01 8.67 4.18
N SER A 77 9.56 8.38 2.99
CA SER A 77 9.00 8.70 1.68
C SER A 77 8.12 7.64 1.04
N THR A 78 7.78 6.56 1.76
CA THR A 78 6.70 5.65 1.34
C THR A 78 5.59 5.52 2.39
N GLU A 79 5.96 5.77 3.65
CA GLU A 79 5.25 5.41 4.86
C GLU A 79 4.05 6.32 5.16
N THR A 80 3.08 5.78 5.90
CA THR A 80 1.94 6.55 6.43
C THR A 80 2.14 6.78 7.92
N ALA A 81 2.35 8.03 8.30
CA ALA A 81 2.28 8.49 9.69
C ALA A 81 0.82 8.54 10.13
N THR A 82 0.46 7.72 11.13
CA THR A 82 -0.89 7.66 11.69
C THR A 82 -0.90 8.27 13.10
N PHE A 83 -1.85 9.17 13.35
CA PHE A 83 -2.08 9.80 14.65
C PHE A 83 -3.50 9.41 15.10
N GLY A 84 -3.65 8.86 16.30
CA GLY A 84 -4.98 8.38 16.71
C GLY A 84 -5.08 7.68 18.05
N ASP A 85 -3.99 7.09 18.55
CA ASP A 85 -3.95 6.45 19.87
C ASP A 85 -2.72 6.95 20.63
N LEU A 86 -2.74 8.25 20.96
CA LEU A 86 -1.59 8.98 21.50
C LEU A 86 -1.35 8.70 23.00
N ASN A 87 -1.52 7.46 23.44
CA ASN A 87 -1.22 6.97 24.80
C ASN A 87 -1.69 7.94 25.92
N LEU A 88 -3.01 8.16 25.98
CA LEU A 88 -3.73 9.11 26.87
C LEU A 88 -3.67 10.61 26.53
N THR A 89 -2.84 11.08 25.59
CA THR A 89 -2.78 12.51 25.20
C THR A 89 -3.89 12.94 24.22
N SER A 90 -5.16 12.80 24.63
CA SER A 90 -6.34 13.21 23.85
C SER A 90 -6.55 14.74 23.73
N GLY A 91 -5.64 15.53 24.30
CA GLY A 91 -5.59 16.99 24.16
C GLY A 91 -4.80 17.45 22.92
N ASN A 92 -4.41 18.72 22.89
CA ASN A 92 -3.62 19.28 21.79
C ASN A 92 -2.17 18.76 21.83
N LEU A 93 -1.63 18.49 20.64
CA LEU A 93 -0.28 18.01 20.40
C LEU A 93 0.49 19.02 19.55
N VAL A 94 1.72 19.35 19.95
CA VAL A 94 2.64 20.16 19.12
C VAL A 94 3.84 19.29 18.80
N LEU A 95 4.07 19.03 17.51
CA LEU A 95 5.14 18.16 17.03
C LEU A 95 6.19 18.97 16.28
N THR A 96 7.42 18.91 16.76
CA THR A 96 8.57 19.55 16.12
C THR A 96 9.29 18.60 15.15
N TYR A 97 10.02 19.15 14.17
CA TYR A 97 10.87 18.35 13.28
C TYR A 97 12.15 19.09 12.83
N ASP A 98 13.28 18.37 12.82
CA ASP A 98 14.55 18.88 12.30
C ASP A 98 14.84 18.42 10.85
N THR A 99 16.02 18.76 10.34
CA THR A 99 16.43 18.50 8.95
C THR A 99 16.49 17.02 8.57
N SER A 100 16.53 16.11 9.55
CA SER A 100 16.48 14.66 9.31
C SER A 100 15.08 14.15 8.96
N PHE A 101 14.01 14.81 9.43
CA PHE A 101 12.62 14.46 9.13
C PHE A 101 12.01 15.43 8.12
N ASN A 102 12.20 15.12 6.84
CA ASN A 102 11.74 15.93 5.71
C ASN A 102 10.72 15.21 4.80
N GLY A 103 10.21 14.04 5.21
CA GLY A 103 9.32 13.19 4.40
C GLY A 103 10.03 12.47 3.23
N GLY A 104 11.36 12.57 3.14
CA GLY A 104 12.18 12.00 2.08
C GLY A 104 11.78 12.47 0.67
N THR A 105 12.20 11.75 -0.36
CA THR A 105 12.06 12.17 -1.77
C THR A 105 10.62 12.37 -2.24
N ASN A 106 9.66 11.60 -1.73
CA ASN A 106 8.28 11.57 -2.25
C ASN A 106 7.25 12.17 -1.30
N GLY A 107 7.64 12.49 -0.07
CA GLY A 107 6.76 12.94 1.00
C GLY A 107 6.18 11.80 1.82
N VAL A 108 5.87 12.13 3.08
CA VAL A 108 5.16 11.26 4.01
C VAL A 108 3.64 11.49 3.87
N SER A 109 2.82 10.45 4.02
CA SER A 109 1.35 10.59 4.08
C SER A 109 0.90 10.66 5.54
N PHE A 110 0.08 11.65 5.89
CA PHE A 110 -0.44 11.88 7.25
C PHE A 110 -1.90 11.44 7.36
N ASN A 111 -2.23 10.69 8.41
CA ASN A 111 -3.55 10.13 8.65
C ASN A 111 -3.98 10.35 10.11
N ILE A 112 -4.93 11.24 10.36
CA ILE A 112 -5.44 11.56 11.70
C ILE A 112 -6.79 10.89 11.90
N LEU A 113 -6.84 9.94 12.84
CA LEU A 113 -8.02 9.14 13.17
C LEU A 113 -9.02 9.93 14.02
N GLY A 114 -10.30 9.56 13.93
CA GLY A 114 -11.40 10.21 14.67
C GLY A 114 -11.35 10.05 16.19
N THR A 115 -10.40 9.25 16.69
CA THR A 115 -10.08 9.09 18.11
C THR A 115 -9.16 10.19 18.65
N HIS A 116 -8.46 10.95 17.79
CA HIS A 116 -7.73 12.14 18.21
C HIS A 116 -8.56 13.41 17.99
N THR A 117 -9.20 13.88 19.07
CA THR A 117 -10.06 15.07 19.09
C THR A 117 -9.31 16.39 19.31
N GLY A 118 -8.01 16.34 19.61
CA GLY A 118 -7.18 17.52 19.84
C GLY A 118 -6.73 18.20 18.55
N THR A 119 -6.09 19.37 18.69
CA THR A 119 -5.34 19.99 17.60
C THR A 119 -3.94 19.39 17.53
N ILE A 120 -3.55 18.88 16.36
CA ILE A 120 -2.15 18.59 16.03
C ILE A 120 -1.57 19.81 15.30
N ALA A 121 -0.53 20.42 15.87
CA ALA A 121 0.28 21.44 15.23
C ALA A 121 1.63 20.85 14.82
N ILE A 122 2.06 21.07 13.58
CA ILE A 122 3.34 20.57 13.04
C ILE A 122 4.28 21.77 12.81
N ASP A 123 5.35 21.85 13.60
CA ASP A 123 6.20 23.03 13.73
C ASP A 123 7.68 22.72 13.34
N PRO A 124 8.32 23.44 12.41
CA PRO A 124 9.75 23.30 12.15
C PRO A 124 10.64 23.82 13.29
N GLY A 125 10.12 24.64 14.21
CA GLY A 125 10.93 25.43 15.12
C GLY A 125 11.85 26.37 14.34
N ALA A 126 13.15 26.11 14.40
CA ALA A 126 14.18 26.85 13.64
C ALA A 126 14.61 26.16 12.32
N ASN A 127 13.93 25.08 11.91
CA ASN A 127 14.28 24.32 10.72
C ASN A 127 13.88 25.06 9.43
N THR A 128 14.84 25.25 8.52
CA THR A 128 14.64 25.89 7.21
C THR A 128 14.30 24.91 6.08
N THR A 129 14.25 23.60 6.37
CA THR A 129 13.93 22.55 5.39
C THR A 129 12.44 22.26 5.41
N SER A 130 11.76 22.43 4.28
CA SER A 130 10.34 22.08 4.12
C SER A 130 10.09 20.61 4.43
N LEU A 131 9.08 20.31 5.26
CA LEU A 131 8.55 18.95 5.36
C LEU A 131 7.74 18.66 4.08
N ARG A 132 8.08 17.57 3.40
CA ARG A 132 7.38 17.13 2.19
C ARG A 132 6.18 16.27 2.54
N PHE A 133 5.00 16.67 2.10
CA PHE A 133 3.76 15.93 2.28
C PHE A 133 3.32 15.30 0.96
N LYS A 134 2.83 14.06 1.06
CA LYS A 134 2.22 13.33 -0.06
C LYS A 134 0.70 13.41 0.02
N ASP A 135 0.10 12.83 1.05
CA ASP A 135 -1.35 12.85 1.28
C ASP A 135 -1.67 13.29 2.71
N ILE A 136 -2.83 13.91 2.93
CA ILE A 136 -3.36 14.26 4.25
C ILE A 136 -4.80 13.74 4.35
N THR A 137 -5.09 12.94 5.38
CA THR A 137 -6.44 12.46 5.69
C THR A 137 -6.81 12.84 7.11
N LEU A 138 -7.92 13.57 7.27
CA LEU A 138 -8.61 13.77 8.55
C LEU A 138 -9.88 12.91 8.56
N ALA A 139 -9.97 11.98 9.51
CA ALA A 139 -11.16 11.16 9.69
C ALA A 139 -12.31 11.94 10.37
N SER A 140 -13.52 11.41 10.33
CA SER A 140 -14.64 12.05 11.03
C SER A 140 -14.46 11.95 12.55
N GLY A 141 -14.61 13.08 13.25
CA GLY A 141 -14.30 13.23 14.67
C GLY A 141 -12.87 13.68 14.97
N ALA A 142 -11.97 13.70 13.98
CA ALA A 142 -10.61 14.22 14.18
C ALA A 142 -10.64 15.74 14.41
N GLY A 143 -9.77 16.23 15.29
CA GLY A 143 -9.57 17.66 15.52
C GLY A 143 -8.68 18.33 14.45
N SER A 144 -8.23 19.56 14.74
CA SER A 144 -7.47 20.37 13.78
C SER A 144 -6.11 19.78 13.42
N LEU A 145 -5.69 20.01 12.18
CA LEU A 145 -4.29 19.92 11.76
C LEU A 145 -3.84 21.32 11.31
N THR A 146 -2.79 21.85 11.92
CA THR A 146 -2.18 23.15 11.59
C THR A 146 -0.68 22.99 11.33
N PHE A 147 -0.11 23.91 10.55
CA PHE A 147 1.28 23.84 10.12
C PHE A 147 2.04 25.15 10.32
N GLY A 148 3.27 25.05 10.83
CA GLY A 148 4.14 26.19 11.11
C GLY A 148 3.91 26.86 12.47
N ASN A 149 4.85 27.73 12.82
CA ASN A 149 4.90 28.52 14.06
C ASN A 149 4.40 29.97 13.91
N GLY A 150 3.97 30.36 12.71
CA GLY A 150 3.62 31.74 12.38
C GLY A 150 4.80 32.63 11.97
N ASP A 151 6.03 32.11 11.91
CA ASP A 151 7.15 32.83 11.29
C ASP A 151 7.03 32.77 9.75
N GLY A 152 6.68 33.91 9.16
CA GLY A 152 6.55 34.07 7.70
C GLY A 152 7.87 33.99 6.91
N SER A 153 9.03 33.92 7.57
CA SER A 153 10.33 33.76 6.91
C SER A 153 10.68 32.30 6.60
N LEU A 154 9.95 31.31 7.13
CA LEU A 154 10.28 29.90 6.99
C LEU A 154 9.28 29.20 6.04
N THR A 155 9.79 28.67 4.92
CA THR A 155 8.99 27.91 3.94
C THR A 155 8.76 26.48 4.42
N ASN A 156 7.80 26.31 5.32
CA ASN A 156 7.69 25.14 6.19
C ASN A 156 7.16 23.86 5.53
N MET A 157 6.48 23.98 4.39
CA MET A 157 5.84 22.83 3.73
C MET A 157 6.17 22.76 2.25
N THR A 158 6.13 21.55 1.69
CA THR A 158 6.11 21.34 0.24
C THR A 158 5.20 20.17 -0.09
N PHE A 159 4.08 20.46 -0.76
CA PHE A 159 3.24 19.44 -1.39
C PHE A 159 3.88 18.98 -2.70
N GLY A 160 4.02 17.66 -2.87
CA GLY A 160 4.40 17.03 -4.13
C GLY A 160 5.62 16.10 -4.02
N SER A 161 5.88 15.33 -5.08
CA SER A 161 7.02 14.39 -5.11
C SER A 161 8.25 14.97 -5.81
N GLY A 162 9.44 14.75 -5.24
CA GLY A 162 10.71 15.21 -5.80
C GLY A 162 11.27 14.35 -6.93
N THR A 163 10.71 13.15 -7.17
CA THR A 163 11.12 12.29 -8.31
C THR A 163 10.02 11.29 -8.73
N ALA A 164 9.33 10.66 -7.78
CA ALA A 164 8.43 9.54 -8.07
C ALA A 164 6.98 9.95 -8.44
N GLY A 165 6.81 10.64 -9.58
CA GLY A 165 5.59 10.59 -10.41
C GLY A 165 4.24 11.06 -9.83
N TYR A 166 4.14 11.47 -8.57
CA TYR A 166 2.88 11.95 -7.99
C TYR A 166 2.60 13.38 -8.46
N THR A 167 1.73 13.51 -9.47
CA THR A 167 1.25 14.78 -10.05
C THR A 167 0.05 15.37 -9.30
N SER A 168 -0.37 14.74 -8.21
CA SER A 168 -1.51 15.14 -7.38
C SER A 168 -1.26 14.75 -5.92
N ASN A 169 -1.52 15.68 -5.00
CA ASN A 169 -1.58 15.42 -3.56
C ASN A 169 -3.05 15.31 -3.14
N ALA A 170 -3.42 14.29 -2.37
CA ALA A 170 -4.77 14.17 -1.84
C ALA A 170 -4.87 14.81 -0.45
N LEU A 171 -5.77 15.79 -0.28
CA LEU A 171 -6.16 16.33 1.02
C LEU A 171 -7.64 16.04 1.23
N THR A 172 -7.93 15.17 2.20
CA THR A 172 -9.28 14.66 2.49
C THR A 172 -9.68 15.05 3.91
N ASN A 173 -10.64 15.97 4.05
CA ASN A 173 -11.22 16.32 5.34
C ASN A 173 -12.62 15.69 5.49
N ASN A 174 -12.76 14.74 6.42
CA ASN A 174 -14.05 14.14 6.79
C ASN A 174 -14.53 14.59 8.18
N SER A 175 -13.85 15.51 8.86
CA SER A 175 -14.28 16.02 10.16
C SER A 175 -15.61 16.77 10.04
N ALA A 176 -16.55 16.47 10.95
CA ALA A 176 -17.87 17.12 10.97
C ALA A 176 -17.80 18.62 11.37
N GLY A 177 -16.64 19.03 11.88
CA GLY A 177 -16.23 20.42 11.97
C GLY A 177 -14.78 20.51 12.42
N THR A 178 -13.92 21.08 11.58
CA THR A 178 -12.76 21.93 11.93
C THR A 178 -12.17 22.51 10.64
N THR A 179 -11.73 23.77 10.69
CA THR A 179 -11.08 24.48 9.59
C THR A 179 -9.66 23.94 9.35
N ILE A 180 -9.30 23.70 8.09
CA ILE A 180 -7.89 23.54 7.69
C ILE A 180 -7.36 24.94 7.35
N THR A 181 -6.24 25.33 7.97
CA THR A 181 -5.61 26.65 7.85
C THR A 181 -4.11 26.48 7.59
#